data_AF-A0AAV3NT21-F1
#
_entry.id   AF-A0AAV3NT21-F1
#
_cell.length_a   1.000
_cell.length_b   1.000
_cell.length_c   1.000
_cell.angle_alpha   90.00
_cell.angle_beta   90.00
_cell.angle_gamma   90.00
#
_symmetry.space_group_name_H-M   'P 1'
#
loop_
_entity.id
_entity.type
_entity.pdbx_description
1 polymer ?
#
loop_
_entity_poly.entity_id
_entity_poly.type
_entity_poly.pdbx_seq_one_letter_code
_entity_poly.pdbx_strand_id
1 'polypeptide(L)'
;MFIVYTPFLQKPNLFQLVFESYGCAPKPVKQAVLRHIPILIRALGSSYSDLLCIISDPPSGSEHLLTQVLYILSEDSTLSSDLIPIVKRLYETKLKDATILIPVLSSFSKPEVLPIFPRLVDLPLDKFQTALDHILQGTAHSGPALTPAEVLVAIHGISPEKDGLPLKKITDACSACFEQRTVFTQQVLAKALNQMVDQTPLPLLFMRTIIQAIDAFPTLVDVIMEILSKLINRQVWRMPKLWVGFLKCVSQTQPHSFPVLLQLPPPQLESSLNKYPHLRSTLVSFANQPNVKNDLARSTLEVLGLATAVLRNADELGTLQKNVAPQGNAHLVA
;
A
#
# COMPACT_ATOMS: atom_id res chain seq x y z
N MET A 1 49.95 12.48 7.84
CA MET A 1 48.57 12.40 8.35
C MET A 1 48.28 11.13 9.16
N PHE A 2 49.12 10.08 9.09
CA PHE A 2 48.92 8.81 9.83
C PHE A 2 49.49 8.77 11.27
N ILE A 3 50.27 9.78 11.69
CA ILE A 3 51.09 9.70 12.92
C ILE A 3 50.37 10.26 14.17
N VAL A 4 49.20 10.91 14.01
CA VAL A 4 48.45 11.50 15.16
C VAL A 4 47.39 10.54 15.74
N TYR A 5 47.09 9.42 15.08
CA TYR A 5 46.00 8.50 15.50
C TYR A 5 46.49 7.28 16.29
N THR A 6 47.78 6.97 16.27
CA THR A 6 48.38 5.87 17.04
C THR A 6 48.22 5.98 18.57
N PRO A 7 48.18 7.16 19.22
CA PRO A 7 47.93 7.23 20.66
C PRO A 7 46.43 7.09 21.02
N PHE A 8 45.51 7.19 20.05
CA PHE A 8 44.07 7.00 20.27
C PHE A 8 43.72 5.51 20.48
N LEU A 9 44.42 4.62 19.78
CA LEU A 9 44.27 3.17 19.89
C LEU A 9 44.87 2.57 21.18
N GLN A 10 45.61 3.36 21.96
CA GLN A 10 46.25 2.90 23.21
C GLN A 10 45.47 3.25 24.48
N LYS A 11 44.29 3.89 24.39
CA LYS A 11 43.46 4.23 25.56
C LYS A 11 42.02 3.75 25.38
N PRO A 12 41.66 2.53 25.85
CA PRO A 12 40.32 1.96 25.70
C PRO A 12 39.19 2.84 26.25
N ASN A 13 39.49 3.73 27.21
CA ASN A 13 38.49 4.59 27.86
C ASN A 13 38.15 5.88 27.09
N LEU A 14 38.87 6.22 26.01
CA LEU A 14 38.72 7.54 25.38
C LEU A 14 37.42 7.64 24.58
N PHE A 15 36.97 6.53 23.99
CA PHE A 15 35.71 6.47 23.27
C PHE A 15 34.50 6.55 24.22
N GLN A 16 34.58 5.88 25.37
CA GLN A 16 33.61 6.03 26.45
C GLN A 16 33.51 7.48 26.92
N LEU A 17 34.65 8.15 27.14
CA LEU A 17 34.69 9.55 27.54
C LEU A 17 34.05 10.48 26.49
N VAL A 18 34.19 10.18 25.19
CA VAL A 18 33.52 10.93 24.13
C VAL A 18 32.00 10.81 24.26
N PHE A 19 31.47 9.61 24.48
CA PHE A 19 30.03 9.40 24.67
C PHE A 19 29.50 10.04 25.95
N GLU A 20 30.21 9.91 27.07
CA GLU A 20 29.86 10.49 28.36
C GLU A 20 29.87 12.02 28.32
N SER A 21 30.88 12.62 27.69
CA SER A 21 30.99 14.08 27.58
C SER A 21 30.05 14.68 26.53
N TYR A 22 29.66 13.91 25.52
CA TYR A 22 28.82 14.39 24.42
C TYR A 22 27.49 14.93 24.93
N GLY A 23 26.79 14.23 25.82
CA GLY A 23 25.46 14.63 26.31
C GLY A 23 25.43 16.06 26.86
N CYS A 24 26.44 16.40 27.66
CA CYS A 24 26.59 17.69 28.32
C CYS A 24 27.34 18.75 27.49
N ALA A 25 27.88 18.38 26.32
CA ALA A 25 28.72 19.27 25.53
C ALA A 25 27.93 20.42 24.85
N PRO A 26 28.51 21.62 24.70
CA PRO A 26 27.95 22.71 23.90
C PRO A 26 27.73 22.31 22.43
N LYS A 27 26.76 22.93 21.75
CA LYS A 27 26.44 22.64 20.33
C LYS A 27 27.66 22.62 19.39
N PRO A 28 28.61 23.58 19.45
CA PRO A 28 29.80 23.55 18.59
C PRO A 28 30.67 22.31 18.82
N VAL A 29 30.77 21.85 20.08
CA VAL A 29 31.53 20.65 20.44
C VAL A 29 30.83 19.40 19.92
N LYS A 30 29.50 19.30 20.10
CA LYS A 30 28.71 18.20 19.53
C LYS A 30 28.90 18.10 18.01
N GLN A 31 28.85 19.21 17.30
CA GLN A 31 29.10 19.26 15.86
C GLN A 31 30.52 18.83 15.48
N ALA A 32 31.53 19.26 16.24
CA ALA A 32 32.91 18.82 16.02
C ALA A 32 33.07 17.30 16.23
N VAL A 33 32.47 16.74 17.29
CA VAL A 33 32.46 15.29 17.54
C VAL A 33 31.82 14.54 16.37
N LEU A 34 30.63 14.95 15.94
CA LEU A 34 29.92 14.31 14.81
C LEU A 34 30.72 14.38 13.50
N ARG A 35 31.50 15.43 13.28
CA ARG A 35 32.37 15.56 12.10
C ARG A 35 33.52 14.56 12.10
N HIS A 36 34.05 14.21 13.26
CA HIS A 36 35.25 13.37 13.39
C HIS A 36 34.96 11.91 13.76
N ILE A 37 33.77 11.60 14.27
CA ILE A 37 33.39 10.24 14.65
C ILE A 37 33.50 9.21 13.51
N PRO A 38 33.21 9.51 12.22
CA PRO A 38 33.36 8.51 11.15
C PRO A 38 34.79 8.00 10.99
N ILE A 39 35.77 8.88 11.17
CA ILE A 39 37.20 8.53 11.08
C ILE A 39 37.56 7.57 12.21
N LEU A 40 37.05 7.82 13.42
CA LEU A 40 37.32 6.99 14.59
C LEU A 40 36.69 5.60 14.49
N ILE A 41 35.41 5.53 14.10
CA ILE A 41 34.70 4.25 13.97
C ILE A 41 35.34 3.38 12.89
N ARG A 42 35.70 3.95 11.74
CA ARG A 42 36.40 3.23 10.66
C ARG A 42 37.78 2.71 11.08
N ALA A 43 38.47 3.43 11.97
CA ALA A 43 39.77 2.99 12.49
C ALA A 43 39.66 1.87 13.54
N LEU A 44 38.57 1.84 14.32
CA LEU A 44 38.33 0.82 15.36
C LEU A 44 37.74 -0.48 14.79
N GLY A 45 36.93 -0.38 13.73
CA GLY A 45 36.22 -1.50 13.13
C GLY A 45 34.94 -1.91 13.89
N SER A 46 34.10 -2.72 13.24
CA SER A 46 32.75 -3.11 13.70
C SER A 46 32.71 -4.13 14.84
N SER A 47 33.84 -4.76 15.15
CA SER A 47 33.95 -5.83 16.16
C SER A 47 34.64 -5.37 17.45
N TYR A 48 34.80 -4.06 17.66
CA TYR A 48 35.43 -3.53 18.87
C TYR A 48 34.50 -3.70 20.08
N SER A 49 34.93 -4.50 21.06
CA SER A 49 34.12 -4.90 22.22
C SER A 49 33.60 -3.72 23.03
N ASP A 50 34.42 -2.70 23.22
CA ASP A 50 34.04 -1.55 24.06
C ASP A 50 33.00 -0.68 23.36
N LEU A 51 33.03 -0.62 22.02
CA LEU A 51 32.01 0.04 21.22
C LEU A 51 30.66 -0.69 21.35
N LEU A 52 30.65 -2.03 21.27
CA LEU A 52 29.43 -2.82 21.48
C LEU A 52 28.87 -2.67 22.91
N CYS A 53 29.75 -2.53 23.90
CA CYS A 53 29.38 -2.24 25.28
C CYS A 53 28.68 -0.88 25.40
N ILE A 54 29.24 0.17 24.81
CA ILE A 54 28.67 1.53 24.83
C ILE A 54 27.35 1.59 24.06
N ILE A 55 27.23 0.90 22.92
CA ILE A 55 25.96 0.80 22.19
C ILE A 55 24.89 0.09 23.02
N SER A 56 25.27 -0.93 23.81
CA SER A 56 24.35 -1.66 24.68
C SER A 56 23.77 -0.81 25.82
N ASP A 57 24.54 0.16 26.30
CA ASP A 57 24.15 1.08 27.36
C ASP A 57 24.67 2.50 27.11
N PRO A 58 24.03 3.24 26.18
CA PRO A 58 24.51 4.56 25.79
C PRO A 58 24.30 5.57 26.94
N PRO A 59 25.31 6.41 27.26
CA PRO A 59 25.14 7.50 28.20
C PRO A 59 23.98 8.44 27.81
N SER A 60 23.25 8.97 28.78
CA SER A 60 22.12 9.87 28.53
C SER A 60 22.55 11.11 27.73
N GLY A 61 21.76 11.48 26.72
CA GLY A 61 22.06 12.63 25.85
C GLY A 61 23.00 12.30 24.68
N SER A 62 23.42 11.03 24.53
CA SER A 62 24.27 10.56 23.42
C SER A 62 23.48 9.94 22.25
N GLU A 63 22.15 10.00 22.25
CA GLU A 63 21.27 9.29 21.30
C GLU A 63 21.54 9.68 19.84
N HIS A 64 21.83 10.97 19.59
CA HIS A 64 22.18 11.43 18.25
C HIS A 64 23.55 10.89 17.79
N LEU A 65 24.54 10.86 18.70
CA LEU A 65 25.86 10.31 18.43
C LEU A 65 25.77 8.80 18.18
N LEU A 66 25.01 8.09 19.02
CA LEU A 66 24.70 6.68 18.85
C LEU A 66 24.12 6.40 17.47
N THR A 67 23.08 7.14 17.08
CA THR A 67 22.44 6.98 15.77
C THR A 67 23.46 7.15 14.65
N GLN A 68 24.30 8.19 14.71
CA GLN A 68 25.37 8.42 13.73
C GLN A 68 26.36 7.26 13.67
N VAL A 69 26.77 6.73 14.83
CA VAL A 69 27.68 5.58 14.92
C VAL A 69 27.06 4.33 14.29
N LEU A 70 25.77 4.06 14.52
CA LEU A 70 25.07 2.94 13.90
C LEU A 70 25.04 3.05 12.37
N TYR A 71 24.78 4.25 11.81
CA TYR A 71 24.86 4.48 10.37
C TYR A 71 26.26 4.19 9.82
N ILE A 72 27.32 4.71 10.46
CA ILE A 72 28.70 4.47 10.01
C ILE A 72 29.04 2.97 10.02
N LEU A 73 28.63 2.25 11.06
CA LEU A 73 28.84 0.80 11.15
C LEU A 73 28.09 0.02 10.07
N SER A 74 26.95 0.53 9.60
CA SER A 74 26.12 -0.09 8.56
C SER A 74 26.57 0.19 7.12
N GLU A 75 27.28 1.29 6.87
CA GLU A 75 27.67 1.71 5.51
C GLU A 75 28.83 0.88 4.93
N ASP A 76 29.80 0.48 5.78
CA ASP A 76 31.11 0.01 5.32
C ASP A 76 31.35 -1.51 5.49
N SER A 77 30.41 -2.28 6.05
CA SER A 77 30.64 -3.69 6.37
C SER A 77 29.38 -4.56 6.41
N THR A 78 29.53 -5.88 6.24
CA THR A 78 28.51 -6.84 6.69
C THR A 78 28.33 -6.65 8.19
N LEU A 79 27.16 -6.16 8.60
CA LEU A 79 26.82 -5.91 10.00
C LEU A 79 27.21 -7.12 10.85
N SER A 80 27.97 -6.86 11.92
CA SER A 80 28.38 -7.90 12.86
C SER A 80 27.16 -8.61 13.43
N SER A 81 27.22 -9.95 13.54
CA SER A 81 26.18 -10.77 14.16
C SER A 81 25.86 -10.35 15.59
N ASP A 82 26.82 -9.69 16.26
CA ASP A 82 26.69 -9.27 17.65
C ASP A 82 25.99 -7.91 17.78
N LEU A 83 26.08 -7.04 16.76
CA LEU A 83 25.52 -5.69 16.80
C LEU A 83 23.98 -5.70 16.69
N ILE A 84 23.44 -6.52 15.79
CA ILE A 84 21.99 -6.61 15.53
C ILE A 84 21.19 -6.93 16.81
N PRO A 85 21.50 -7.98 17.60
CA PRO A 85 20.74 -8.27 18.82
C PRO A 85 20.88 -7.18 19.88
N ILE A 86 22.04 -6.49 19.94
CA ILE A 86 22.24 -5.36 20.85
C ILE A 86 21.29 -4.21 20.49
N VAL A 87 21.23 -3.82 19.22
CA VAL A 87 20.38 -2.71 18.75
C VAL A 87 18.90 -3.05 18.93
N LYS A 88 18.48 -4.29 18.62
CA LYS A 88 17.11 -4.79 18.88
C LYS A 88 16.75 -4.66 20.36
N ARG A 89 17.61 -5.18 21.26
CA ARG A 89 17.41 -5.08 22.71
C ARG A 89 17.35 -3.63 23.17
N LEU A 90 18.20 -2.75 22.63
CA LEU A 90 18.24 -1.34 22.99
C LEU A 90 16.93 -0.62 22.66
N TYR A 91 16.37 -0.89 21.47
CA TYR A 91 15.06 -0.40 21.06
C TYR A 91 13.95 -0.92 21.99
N GLU A 92 13.96 -2.22 22.29
CA GLU A 92 12.92 -2.86 23.09
C GLU A 92 12.94 -2.45 24.57
N THR A 93 14.10 -2.13 25.12
CA THR A 93 14.26 -1.94 26.58
C THR A 93 14.45 -0.49 27.00
N LYS A 94 15.06 0.37 26.17
CA LYS A 94 15.49 1.72 26.60
C LYS A 94 14.93 2.85 25.74
N LEU A 95 15.29 2.89 24.46
CA LEU A 95 15.10 4.12 23.66
C LEU A 95 13.70 4.24 23.05
N LYS A 96 13.08 3.13 22.62
CA LYS A 96 11.79 3.12 21.90
C LYS A 96 11.72 4.02 20.65
N ASP A 97 12.84 4.57 20.21
CA ASP A 97 12.97 5.36 18.99
C ASP A 97 13.29 4.43 17.82
N ALA A 98 12.38 4.30 16.85
CA ALA A 98 12.55 3.40 15.71
C ALA A 98 13.69 3.85 14.75
N THR A 99 14.17 5.09 14.85
CA THR A 99 15.26 5.59 14.00
C THR A 99 16.59 4.87 14.24
N ILE A 100 16.79 4.31 15.43
CA ILE A 100 17.99 3.51 15.74
C ILE A 100 17.99 2.15 15.04
N LEU A 101 16.83 1.68 14.57
CA LEU A 101 16.72 0.41 13.86
C LEU A 101 17.07 0.55 12.39
N ILE A 102 16.92 1.74 11.79
CA ILE A 102 17.08 1.97 10.34
C ILE A 102 18.40 1.39 9.80
N PRO A 103 19.57 1.66 10.43
CA PRO A 103 20.86 1.15 9.93
C PRO A 103 20.96 -0.37 9.89
N VAL A 104 20.16 -1.08 10.70
CA VAL A 104 20.21 -2.55 10.81
C VAL A 104 19.02 -3.25 10.14
N LEU A 105 18.07 -2.50 9.55
CA LEU A 105 16.84 -3.05 8.97
C LEU A 105 17.08 -4.04 7.82
N SER A 106 18.16 -3.88 7.06
CA SER A 106 18.51 -4.81 5.96
C SER A 106 18.77 -6.23 6.45
N SER A 107 19.09 -6.40 7.73
CA SER A 107 19.33 -7.70 8.37
C SER A 107 18.11 -8.27 9.09
N PHE A 108 16.96 -7.59 9.02
CA PHE A 108 15.74 -8.08 9.64
C PHE A 108 15.05 -9.08 8.72
N SER A 109 14.40 -10.06 9.32
CA SER A 109 13.47 -10.94 8.62
C SER A 109 12.05 -10.36 8.62
N LYS A 110 11.20 -10.85 7.72
CA LYS A 110 9.77 -10.50 7.68
C LYS A 110 9.05 -10.51 9.05
N PRO A 111 9.15 -11.58 9.88
CA PRO A 111 8.45 -11.61 11.17
C PRO A 111 8.99 -10.58 12.17
N GLU A 112 10.21 -10.06 11.96
CA GLU A 112 10.80 -9.03 12.80
C GLU A 112 10.44 -7.62 12.33
N VAL A 113 10.32 -7.40 11.01
CA VAL A 113 9.93 -6.10 10.45
C VAL A 113 8.44 -5.81 10.67
N LEU A 114 7.55 -6.78 10.47
CA LEU A 114 6.11 -6.52 10.51
C LEU A 114 5.60 -5.90 11.83
N PRO A 115 6.05 -6.35 13.02
CA PRO A 115 5.63 -5.75 14.29
C PRO A 115 6.08 -4.30 14.49
N ILE A 116 7.24 -3.92 13.95
CA ILE A 116 7.79 -2.56 14.06
C ILE A 116 7.34 -1.64 12.93
N PHE A 117 6.79 -2.19 11.85
CA PHE A 117 6.43 -1.45 10.63
C PHE A 117 5.53 -0.22 10.89
N PRO A 118 4.50 -0.26 11.77
CA PRO A 118 3.74 0.94 12.10
C PRO A 118 4.60 2.05 12.72
N ARG A 119 5.62 1.70 13.51
CA ARG A 119 6.54 2.69 14.10
C ARG A 119 7.46 3.30 13.06
N LEU A 120 7.82 2.55 12.02
CA LEU A 120 8.56 3.08 10.87
C LEU A 120 7.72 4.07 10.06
N VAL A 121 6.43 3.78 9.83
CA VAL A 121 5.50 4.68 9.13
C VAL A 121 5.24 5.97 9.93
N ASP A 122 5.33 5.93 11.26
CA ASP A 122 5.16 7.10 12.11
C ASP A 122 6.35 8.08 12.04
N LEU A 123 7.51 7.65 11.53
CA LEU A 123 8.68 8.50 11.37
C LEU A 123 8.44 9.68 10.41
N PRO A 124 9.31 10.71 10.43
CA PRO A 124 9.42 11.66 9.32
C PRO A 124 9.58 10.94 7.97
N LEU A 125 9.01 11.52 6.91
CA LEU A 125 8.87 10.83 5.61
C LEU A 125 10.22 10.45 5.00
N ASP A 126 11.23 11.31 5.15
CA ASP A 126 12.61 11.05 4.73
C ASP A 126 13.19 9.82 5.44
N LYS A 127 12.98 9.69 6.75
CA LYS A 127 13.44 8.53 7.52
C LYS A 127 12.66 7.26 7.18
N PHE A 128 11.36 7.36 6.91
CA PHE A 128 10.56 6.23 6.44
C PHE A 128 11.06 5.73 5.08
N GLN A 129 11.39 6.64 4.15
CA GLN A 129 11.95 6.28 2.84
C GLN A 129 13.30 5.57 3.00
N THR A 130 14.20 6.07 3.85
CA THR A 130 15.46 5.36 4.16
C THR A 130 15.21 3.99 4.78
N ALA A 131 14.25 3.87 5.71
CA ALA A 131 13.88 2.59 6.30
C ALA A 131 13.34 1.61 5.25
N LEU A 132 12.52 2.10 4.31
CA LEU A 132 11.98 1.33 3.21
C LEU A 132 13.10 0.82 2.28
N ASP A 133 14.07 1.66 1.95
CA ASP A 133 15.21 1.27 1.11
C ASP A 133 15.99 0.11 1.75
N HIS A 134 16.28 0.17 3.06
CA HIS A 134 16.95 -0.93 3.75
C HIS A 134 16.13 -2.22 3.79
N ILE A 135 14.80 -2.12 3.99
CA ILE A 135 13.89 -3.27 3.97
C ILE A 135 13.86 -3.95 2.59
N LEU A 136 13.86 -3.15 1.53
CA LEU A 136 13.79 -3.60 0.13
C LEU A 136 15.14 -4.06 -0.44
N GLN A 137 16.25 -3.62 0.15
CA GLN A 137 17.59 -4.06 -0.23
C GLN A 137 17.91 -5.43 0.37
N GLY A 138 17.67 -5.59 1.68
CA GLY A 138 18.02 -6.82 2.40
C GLY A 138 19.53 -7.12 2.41
N THR A 139 19.89 -8.37 2.69
CA THR A 139 21.28 -8.86 2.57
C THR A 139 21.43 -9.84 1.40
N ALA A 140 22.67 -10.08 0.96
CA ALA A 140 22.97 -11.06 -0.09
C ALA A 140 22.48 -12.49 0.24
N HIS A 141 22.38 -12.84 1.53
CA HIS A 141 22.00 -14.20 1.97
C HIS A 141 20.50 -14.35 2.24
N SER A 142 19.84 -13.29 2.72
CA SER A 142 18.44 -13.33 3.14
C SER A 142 17.47 -12.67 2.15
N GLY A 143 17.99 -11.91 1.18
CA GLY A 143 17.16 -11.03 0.35
C GLY A 143 16.42 -9.97 1.17
N PRO A 144 15.48 -9.25 0.54
CA PRO A 144 14.67 -8.22 1.22
C PRO A 144 13.76 -8.81 2.28
N ALA A 145 13.58 -8.07 3.38
CA ALA A 145 12.69 -8.47 4.46
C ALA A 145 11.21 -8.45 4.03
N LEU A 146 10.86 -7.51 3.14
CA LEU A 146 9.55 -7.41 2.50
C LEU A 146 9.75 -7.12 1.02
N THR A 147 8.95 -7.76 0.17
CA THR A 147 8.83 -7.35 -1.24
C THR A 147 8.04 -6.04 -1.35
N PRO A 148 8.17 -5.28 -2.46
CA PRO A 148 7.37 -4.07 -2.69
C PRO A 148 5.85 -4.28 -2.55
N ALA A 149 5.34 -5.44 -2.99
CA ALA A 149 3.92 -5.75 -2.84
C ALA A 149 3.53 -5.95 -1.36
N GLU A 150 4.40 -6.59 -0.58
CA GLU A 150 4.20 -6.80 0.85
C GLU A 150 4.31 -5.50 1.66
N VAL A 151 5.14 -4.55 1.23
CA VAL A 151 5.18 -3.20 1.80
C VAL A 151 3.82 -2.52 1.66
N LEU A 152 3.23 -2.51 0.47
CA LEU A 152 1.91 -1.92 0.26
C LEU A 152 0.85 -2.62 1.13
N VAL A 153 0.89 -3.96 1.18
CA VAL A 153 0.00 -4.73 2.05
C VAL A 153 0.21 -4.37 3.53
N ALA A 154 1.45 -4.21 3.99
CA ALA A 154 1.77 -3.86 5.36
C ALA A 154 1.27 -2.46 5.72
N ILE A 155 1.45 -1.46 4.84
CA ILE A 155 0.89 -0.11 5.01
C ILE A 155 -0.64 -0.16 5.17
N HIS A 156 -1.31 -0.97 4.35
CA HIS A 156 -2.76 -1.13 4.39
C HIS A 156 -3.28 -1.94 5.59
N GLY A 157 -2.41 -2.71 6.23
CA GLY A 157 -2.70 -3.44 7.47
C GLY A 157 -2.68 -2.55 8.72
N ILE A 158 -2.17 -1.32 8.63
CA ILE A 158 -2.13 -0.37 9.74
C ILE A 158 -3.53 0.19 9.98
N SER A 159 -4.01 0.07 11.22
CA SER A 159 -5.27 0.66 11.66
C SER A 159 -4.98 1.89 12.52
N PRO A 160 -5.51 3.08 12.15
CA PRO A 160 -5.33 4.30 12.94
C PRO A 160 -5.68 4.14 14.42
N GLU A 161 -6.75 3.39 14.71
CA GLU A 161 -7.25 3.16 16.07
C GLU A 161 -6.39 2.16 16.84
N LYS A 162 -5.99 1.05 16.20
CA LYS A 162 -5.21 -0.02 16.85
C LYS A 162 -3.76 0.40 17.08
N ASP A 163 -3.16 1.03 16.09
CA ASP A 163 -1.72 1.32 16.08
C ASP A 163 -1.41 2.72 16.62
N GLY A 164 -2.43 3.57 16.77
CA GLY A 164 -2.31 4.94 17.27
C GLY A 164 -1.69 5.91 16.27
N LEU A 165 -1.78 5.60 14.96
CA LEU A 165 -1.19 6.39 13.90
C LEU A 165 -2.21 7.31 13.22
N PRO A 166 -1.88 8.60 12.98
CA PRO A 166 -2.72 9.47 12.16
C PRO A 166 -2.90 8.90 10.75
N LEU A 167 -4.15 8.89 10.24
CA LEU A 167 -4.45 8.40 8.88
C LEU A 167 -3.57 9.07 7.80
N LYS A 168 -3.22 10.35 8.01
CA LYS A 168 -2.34 11.11 7.11
C LYS A 168 -0.97 10.45 6.95
N LYS A 169 -0.34 9.96 8.02
CA LYS A 169 0.95 9.26 7.97
C LYS A 169 0.89 8.02 7.10
N ILE A 170 -0.17 7.22 7.27
CA ILE A 170 -0.39 6.00 6.48
C ILE A 170 -0.58 6.37 4.99
N THR A 171 -1.33 7.43 4.70
CA THR A 171 -1.55 7.86 3.32
C THR A 171 -0.31 8.47 2.67
N ASP A 172 0.52 9.18 3.44
CA ASP A 172 1.78 9.77 2.96
C ASP A 172 2.80 8.66 2.66
N ALA A 173 2.91 7.65 3.53
CA ALA A 173 3.73 6.46 3.29
C ALA A 173 3.30 5.69 2.02
N CYS A 174 1.99 5.47 1.85
CA CYS A 174 1.48 4.86 0.63
C CYS A 174 1.83 5.70 -0.62
N SER A 175 1.66 7.02 -0.55
CA SER A 175 1.94 7.92 -1.69
C SER A 175 3.43 7.93 -2.06
N ALA A 176 4.33 7.89 -1.07
CA ALA A 176 5.77 7.76 -1.31
C ALA A 176 6.14 6.46 -2.05
N CYS A 177 5.43 5.35 -1.82
CA CYS A 177 5.62 4.14 -2.62
C CYS A 177 5.24 4.36 -4.10
N PHE A 178 4.14 5.07 -4.39
CA PHE A 178 3.72 5.37 -5.76
C PHE A 178 4.67 6.33 -6.51
N GLU A 179 5.44 7.15 -5.78
CA GLU A 179 6.45 8.03 -6.36
C GLU A 179 7.68 7.25 -6.85
N GLN A 180 7.97 6.08 -6.26
CA GLN A 180 9.07 5.20 -6.65
C GLN A 180 8.67 4.21 -7.76
N ARG A 181 8.30 4.71 -8.95
CA ARG A 181 7.72 3.91 -10.05
C ARG A 181 8.59 2.77 -10.59
N THR A 182 9.90 2.83 -10.39
CA THR A 182 10.83 1.75 -10.78
C THR A 182 10.76 0.56 -9.83
N VAL A 183 10.39 0.80 -8.57
CA VAL A 183 10.24 -0.22 -7.52
C VAL A 183 8.79 -0.72 -7.46
N PHE A 184 7.83 0.21 -7.41
CA PHE A 184 6.40 -0.09 -7.33
C PHE A 184 5.76 -0.06 -8.72
N THR A 185 6.12 -1.05 -9.52
CA THR A 185 5.67 -1.20 -10.91
C THR A 185 4.21 -1.62 -11.02
N GLN A 186 3.66 -1.55 -12.23
CA GLN A 186 2.33 -2.07 -12.55
C GLN A 186 2.08 -3.49 -11.99
N GLN A 187 3.03 -4.41 -12.16
CA GLN A 187 2.91 -5.80 -11.71
C GLN A 187 2.88 -5.91 -10.19
N VAL A 188 3.70 -5.10 -9.50
CA VAL A 188 3.72 -5.02 -8.04
C VAL A 188 2.37 -4.54 -7.51
N LEU A 189 1.81 -3.48 -8.09
CA LEU A 189 0.51 -2.95 -7.70
C LEU A 189 -0.60 -3.98 -7.94
N ALA A 190 -0.62 -4.62 -9.10
CA ALA A 190 -1.59 -5.69 -9.39
C ALA A 190 -1.51 -6.82 -8.35
N LYS A 191 -0.30 -7.27 -7.99
CA LYS A 191 -0.09 -8.30 -6.97
C LYS A 191 -0.60 -7.86 -5.60
N ALA A 192 -0.24 -6.65 -5.15
CA ALA A 192 -0.67 -6.12 -3.87
C ALA A 192 -2.20 -5.95 -3.79
N LEU A 193 -2.84 -5.43 -4.83
CA LEU A 193 -4.28 -5.25 -4.90
C LEU A 193 -5.04 -6.59 -4.88
N ASN A 194 -4.57 -7.58 -5.64
CA ASN A 194 -5.14 -8.93 -5.62
C ASN A 194 -4.95 -9.63 -4.27
N GLN A 195 -3.86 -9.37 -3.55
CA GLN A 195 -3.69 -9.90 -2.20
C GLN A 195 -4.63 -9.20 -1.19
N MET A 196 -4.83 -7.89 -1.32
CA MET A 196 -5.63 -7.12 -0.37
C MET A 196 -7.14 -7.32 -0.53
N VAL A 197 -7.64 -7.56 -1.74
CA VAL A 197 -9.10 -7.74 -1.98
C VAL A 197 -9.68 -8.92 -1.20
N ASP A 198 -8.86 -9.92 -0.88
CA ASP A 198 -9.25 -11.12 -0.11
C ASP A 198 -9.16 -10.96 1.40
N GLN A 199 -8.62 -9.85 1.89
CA GLN A 199 -8.46 -9.64 3.32
C GLN A 199 -9.81 -9.40 4.02
N THR A 200 -9.89 -9.90 5.26
CA THR A 200 -11.02 -9.68 6.16
C THR A 200 -10.49 -9.21 7.51
N PRO A 201 -10.79 -7.96 7.94
CA PRO A 201 -11.56 -6.95 7.21
C PRO A 201 -10.82 -6.43 5.95
N LEU A 202 -11.58 -5.92 4.97
CA LEU A 202 -10.99 -5.27 3.78
C LEU A 202 -10.30 -3.95 4.21
N PRO A 203 -9.07 -3.65 3.71
CA PRO A 203 -8.34 -2.48 4.17
C PRO A 203 -9.04 -1.15 3.92
N LEU A 204 -8.98 -0.24 4.90
CA LEU A 204 -9.66 1.06 4.86
C LEU A 204 -9.26 1.91 3.63
N LEU A 205 -8.00 1.87 3.24
CA LEU A 205 -7.44 2.65 2.14
C LEU A 205 -7.54 1.95 0.77
N PHE A 206 -8.12 0.75 0.70
CA PHE A 206 -8.08 -0.10 -0.51
C PHE A 206 -8.57 0.62 -1.77
N MET A 207 -9.73 1.27 -1.72
CA MET A 207 -10.28 1.97 -2.88
C MET A 207 -9.47 3.20 -3.29
N ARG A 208 -8.81 3.88 -2.34
CA ARG A 208 -7.90 5.00 -2.66
C ARG A 208 -6.74 4.48 -3.50
N THR A 209 -6.17 3.34 -3.11
CA THR A 209 -5.05 2.71 -3.79
C THR A 209 -5.44 2.18 -5.18
N ILE A 210 -6.66 1.65 -5.35
CA ILE A 210 -7.18 1.32 -6.68
C ILE A 210 -7.21 2.55 -7.60
N ILE A 211 -7.73 3.68 -7.11
CA ILE A 211 -7.82 4.91 -7.91
C ILE A 211 -6.42 5.42 -8.27
N GLN A 212 -5.50 5.46 -7.30
CA GLN A 212 -4.10 5.84 -7.56
C GLN A 212 -3.39 4.89 -8.54
N ALA A 213 -3.68 3.60 -8.49
CA ALA A 213 -3.12 2.61 -9.42
C ALA A 213 -3.61 2.82 -10.86
N ILE A 214 -4.89 3.14 -11.06
CA ILE A 214 -5.41 3.49 -12.39
C ILE A 214 -4.78 4.78 -12.91
N ASP A 215 -4.67 5.81 -12.07
CA ASP A 215 -4.08 7.10 -12.46
C ASP A 215 -2.61 6.94 -12.85
N ALA A 216 -1.85 6.07 -12.15
CA ALA A 216 -0.45 5.83 -12.42
C ALA A 216 -0.22 4.87 -13.61
N PHE A 217 -1.07 3.84 -13.74
CA PHE A 217 -0.94 2.78 -14.74
C PHE A 217 -2.31 2.41 -15.33
N PRO A 218 -2.80 3.15 -16.35
CA PRO A 218 -4.11 2.93 -16.95
C PRO A 218 -4.32 1.51 -17.54
N THR A 219 -3.23 0.83 -17.89
CA THR A 219 -3.19 -0.56 -18.33
C THR A 219 -3.67 -1.57 -17.28
N LEU A 220 -3.87 -1.17 -16.02
CA LEU A 220 -4.47 -2.01 -14.98
C LEU A 220 -5.99 -2.09 -15.03
N VAL A 221 -6.66 -1.33 -15.91
CA VAL A 221 -8.13 -1.20 -15.90
C VAL A 221 -8.85 -2.55 -15.86
N ASP A 222 -8.43 -3.54 -16.65
CA ASP A 222 -9.07 -4.86 -16.69
C ASP A 222 -8.92 -5.62 -15.37
N VAL A 223 -7.71 -5.63 -14.80
CA VAL A 223 -7.44 -6.22 -13.47
C VAL A 223 -8.29 -5.52 -12.40
N ILE A 224 -8.46 -4.20 -12.49
CA ILE A 224 -9.32 -3.47 -11.57
C ILE A 224 -10.79 -3.84 -11.75
N MET A 225 -11.28 -4.04 -12.98
CA MET A 225 -12.68 -4.45 -13.19
C MET A 225 -12.98 -5.82 -12.56
N GLU A 226 -12.04 -6.76 -12.61
CA GLU A 226 -12.15 -8.04 -11.90
C GLU A 226 -12.23 -7.84 -10.38
N ILE A 227 -11.37 -6.98 -9.83
CA ILE A 227 -11.37 -6.63 -8.41
C ILE A 227 -12.69 -5.96 -7.99
N LEU A 228 -13.19 -5.00 -8.78
CA LEU A 228 -14.47 -4.33 -8.49
C LEU A 228 -15.65 -5.32 -8.53
N SER A 229 -15.67 -6.25 -9.49
CA SER A 229 -16.67 -7.32 -9.55
C SER A 229 -16.63 -8.19 -8.29
N LYS A 230 -15.43 -8.53 -7.81
CA LYS A 230 -15.26 -9.26 -6.54
C LYS A 230 -15.76 -8.47 -5.33
N LEU A 231 -15.56 -7.15 -5.30
CA LEU A 231 -16.09 -6.28 -4.25
C LEU A 231 -17.62 -6.24 -4.21
N ILE A 232 -18.30 -6.36 -5.36
CA ILE A 232 -19.77 -6.49 -5.41
C ILE A 232 -20.20 -7.77 -4.71
N ASN A 233 -19.53 -8.91 -4.97
CA ASN A 233 -19.82 -10.18 -4.30
C ASN A 233 -19.59 -10.09 -2.78
N ARG A 234 -18.64 -9.26 -2.35
CA ARG A 234 -18.38 -8.95 -0.93
C ARG A 234 -19.27 -7.85 -0.35
N GLN A 235 -20.27 -7.38 -1.11
CA GLN A 235 -21.24 -6.37 -0.68
C GLN A 235 -20.59 -5.06 -0.21
N VAL A 236 -19.64 -4.54 -0.98
CA VAL A 236 -18.88 -3.31 -0.67
C VAL A 236 -19.75 -2.10 -0.29
N TRP A 237 -21.01 -2.05 -0.74
CA TRP A 237 -21.98 -1.02 -0.35
C TRP A 237 -22.31 -1.00 1.15
N ARG A 238 -22.05 -2.08 1.89
CA ARG A 238 -22.15 -2.13 3.36
C ARG A 238 -20.97 -1.46 4.08
N MET A 239 -19.96 -1.02 3.34
CA MET A 239 -18.74 -0.39 3.86
C MET A 239 -18.68 1.08 3.39
N PRO A 240 -19.31 2.05 4.08
CA PRO A 240 -19.57 3.39 3.53
C PRO A 240 -18.33 4.11 2.99
N LYS A 241 -17.18 4.03 3.70
CA LYS A 241 -15.93 4.67 3.30
C LYS A 241 -15.38 4.10 1.99
N LEU A 242 -15.48 2.78 1.80
CA LEU A 242 -15.04 2.10 0.58
C LEU A 242 -16.06 2.28 -0.55
N TRP A 243 -17.35 2.28 -0.24
CA TRP A 243 -18.41 2.46 -1.23
C TRP A 243 -18.30 3.77 -2.02
N VAL A 244 -17.92 4.87 -1.34
CA VAL A 244 -17.67 6.15 -2.03
C VAL A 244 -16.53 6.03 -3.04
N GLY A 245 -15.43 5.37 -2.64
CA GLY A 245 -14.30 5.12 -3.53
C GLY A 245 -14.66 4.20 -4.69
N PHE A 246 -15.47 3.16 -4.45
CA PHE A 246 -15.97 2.25 -5.48
C PHE A 246 -16.71 3.02 -6.57
N LEU A 247 -17.69 3.85 -6.21
CA LEU A 247 -18.46 4.62 -7.17
C LEU A 247 -17.61 5.67 -7.91
N LYS A 248 -16.63 6.28 -7.22
CA LYS A 248 -15.67 7.18 -7.88
C LYS A 248 -14.86 6.44 -8.95
N CYS A 249 -14.36 5.25 -8.63
CA CYS A 249 -13.61 4.42 -9.56
C CYS A 249 -14.46 4.00 -10.77
N VAL A 250 -15.70 3.53 -10.53
CA VAL A 250 -16.65 3.21 -11.60
C VAL A 250 -16.89 4.41 -12.50
N SER A 251 -17.12 5.58 -11.92
CA SER A 251 -17.37 6.81 -12.69
C SER A 251 -16.18 7.23 -13.54
N GLN A 252 -14.95 7.03 -13.07
CA GLN A 252 -13.74 7.47 -13.77
C GLN A 252 -13.33 6.51 -14.89
N THR A 253 -13.72 5.24 -14.81
CA THR A 253 -13.27 4.17 -15.73
C THR A 253 -14.31 3.79 -16.78
N GLN A 254 -15.31 4.66 -17.00
CA GLN A 254 -16.27 4.46 -18.09
C GLN A 254 -15.58 4.42 -19.46
N PRO A 255 -16.05 3.58 -20.40
CA PRO A 255 -17.19 2.67 -20.29
C PRO A 255 -16.84 1.28 -19.70
N HIS A 256 -15.56 0.99 -19.42
CA HIS A 256 -15.09 -0.33 -18.94
C HIS A 256 -15.78 -0.80 -17.66
N SER A 257 -16.25 0.12 -16.84
CA SER A 257 -16.94 -0.17 -15.57
C SER A 257 -18.42 -0.51 -15.70
N PHE A 258 -19.04 -0.37 -16.88
CA PHE A 258 -20.47 -0.63 -17.04
C PHE A 258 -20.87 -2.09 -16.78
N PRO A 259 -20.14 -3.11 -17.27
CA PRO A 259 -20.41 -4.50 -16.90
C PRO A 259 -20.37 -4.74 -15.39
N VAL A 260 -19.43 -4.11 -14.69
CA VAL A 260 -19.33 -4.18 -13.22
C VAL A 260 -20.55 -3.51 -12.57
N LEU A 261 -20.91 -2.30 -13.01
CA LEU A 261 -22.04 -1.56 -12.43
C LEU A 261 -23.37 -2.32 -12.61
N LEU A 262 -23.56 -3.04 -13.71
CA LEU A 262 -24.75 -3.86 -13.98
C LEU A 262 -24.83 -5.14 -13.14
N GLN A 263 -23.74 -5.55 -12.45
CA GLN A 263 -23.78 -6.66 -11.49
C GLN A 263 -24.36 -6.26 -10.13
N LEU A 264 -24.54 -4.96 -9.86
CA LEU A 264 -25.14 -4.52 -8.61
C LEU A 264 -26.59 -5.00 -8.49
N PRO A 265 -27.05 -5.36 -7.29
CA PRO A 265 -28.47 -5.62 -7.08
C PRO A 265 -29.30 -4.34 -7.38
N PRO A 266 -30.57 -4.47 -7.82
CA PRO A 266 -31.36 -3.34 -8.29
C PRO A 266 -31.43 -2.13 -7.34
N PRO A 267 -31.60 -2.29 -6.01
CA PRO A 267 -31.62 -1.15 -5.09
C PRO A 267 -30.29 -0.40 -5.03
N GLN A 268 -29.16 -1.12 -5.10
CA GLN A 268 -27.83 -0.54 -5.09
C GLN A 268 -27.53 0.14 -6.42
N LEU A 269 -27.96 -0.44 -7.55
CA LEU A 269 -27.82 0.19 -8.86
C LEU A 269 -28.59 1.51 -8.91
N GLU A 270 -29.85 1.52 -8.50
CA GLU A 270 -30.68 2.74 -8.48
C GLU A 270 -30.07 3.81 -7.57
N SER A 271 -29.67 3.44 -6.34
CA SER A 271 -28.98 4.34 -5.40
C SER A 271 -27.69 4.92 -5.99
N SER A 272 -26.91 4.10 -6.71
CA SER A 272 -25.68 4.53 -7.37
C SER A 272 -25.95 5.57 -8.46
N LEU A 273 -26.96 5.33 -9.30
CA LEU A 273 -27.37 6.25 -10.38
C LEU A 273 -27.95 7.56 -9.84
N ASN A 274 -28.65 7.52 -8.71
CA ASN A 274 -29.14 8.74 -8.06
C ASN A 274 -27.99 9.58 -7.50
N LYS A 275 -26.93 8.93 -7.00
CA LYS A 275 -25.74 9.62 -6.48
C LYS A 275 -24.79 10.12 -7.58
N TYR A 276 -24.75 9.44 -8.73
CA TYR A 276 -23.95 9.80 -9.90
C TYR A 276 -24.82 9.88 -11.16
N PRO A 277 -25.68 10.92 -11.30
CA PRO A 277 -26.69 11.00 -12.37
C PRO A 277 -26.11 10.98 -13.79
N HIS A 278 -24.89 11.48 -13.98
CA HIS A 278 -24.22 11.50 -15.29
C HIS A 278 -23.94 10.10 -15.85
N LEU A 279 -23.87 9.07 -14.99
CA LEU A 279 -23.70 7.67 -15.43
C LEU A 279 -24.94 7.11 -16.12
N ARG A 280 -26.12 7.67 -15.86
CA ARG A 280 -27.39 7.05 -16.26
C ARG A 280 -27.52 6.99 -17.78
N SER A 281 -27.28 8.10 -18.47
CA SER A 281 -27.45 8.16 -19.92
C SER A 281 -26.50 7.20 -20.66
N THR A 282 -25.23 7.19 -20.27
CA THR A 282 -24.18 6.36 -20.89
C THR A 282 -24.37 4.88 -20.56
N LEU A 283 -24.75 4.55 -19.32
CA LEU A 283 -25.08 3.18 -18.91
C LEU A 283 -26.32 2.65 -19.65
N VAL A 284 -27.38 3.45 -19.79
CA VAL A 284 -28.59 3.06 -20.53
C VAL A 284 -28.26 2.81 -22.00
N SER A 285 -27.45 3.66 -22.62
CA SER A 285 -27.00 3.46 -24.00
C SER A 285 -26.21 2.15 -24.16
N PHE A 286 -25.35 1.81 -23.19
CA PHE A 286 -24.60 0.56 -23.17
C PHE A 286 -25.52 -0.65 -22.96
N ALA A 287 -26.42 -0.58 -21.97
CA ALA A 287 -27.34 -1.66 -21.63
C ALA A 287 -28.40 -1.93 -22.70
N ASN A 288 -28.70 -0.97 -23.58
CA ASN A 288 -29.67 -1.15 -24.67
C ASN A 288 -29.06 -1.84 -25.90
N GLN A 289 -27.75 -2.13 -25.91
CA GLN A 289 -27.13 -2.93 -26.97
C GLN A 289 -27.70 -4.36 -26.94
N PRO A 290 -28.07 -4.97 -28.09
CA PRO A 290 -28.82 -6.24 -28.10
C PRO A 290 -28.15 -7.38 -27.32
N ASN A 291 -26.84 -7.52 -27.44
CA ASN A 291 -26.04 -8.53 -26.74
C ASN A 291 -26.04 -8.34 -25.21
N VAL A 292 -26.06 -7.10 -24.73
CA VAL A 292 -26.08 -6.81 -23.29
C VAL A 292 -27.50 -6.93 -22.76
N LYS A 293 -28.47 -6.31 -23.44
CA LYS A 293 -29.86 -6.20 -23.01
C LYS A 293 -30.51 -7.57 -22.77
N ASN A 294 -30.21 -8.55 -23.62
CA ASN A 294 -30.78 -9.88 -23.56
C ASN A 294 -30.31 -10.68 -22.33
N ASP A 295 -29.14 -10.35 -21.78
CA ASP A 295 -28.57 -11.01 -20.61
C ASP A 295 -28.99 -10.34 -19.28
N LEU A 296 -29.64 -9.16 -19.34
CA LEU A 296 -30.04 -8.42 -18.15
C LEU A 296 -31.37 -8.92 -17.58
N ALA A 297 -31.40 -9.08 -16.26
CA ALA A 297 -32.63 -9.35 -15.52
C ALA A 297 -33.65 -8.22 -15.71
N ARG A 298 -34.94 -8.57 -15.71
CA ARG A 298 -36.05 -7.61 -15.86
C ARG A 298 -36.00 -6.49 -14.81
N SER A 299 -35.68 -6.81 -13.56
CA SER A 299 -35.55 -5.82 -12.48
C SER A 299 -34.45 -4.79 -12.76
N THR A 300 -33.34 -5.19 -13.38
CA THR A 300 -32.29 -4.27 -13.82
C THR A 300 -32.78 -3.39 -14.97
N LEU A 301 -33.50 -3.97 -15.95
CA LEU A 301 -34.10 -3.20 -17.05
C LEU A 301 -35.14 -2.18 -16.56
N GLU A 302 -35.89 -2.49 -15.49
CA GLU A 302 -36.85 -1.56 -14.88
C GLU A 302 -36.14 -0.35 -14.25
N VAL A 303 -35.07 -0.57 -13.48
CA VAL A 303 -34.23 0.52 -12.91
C VAL A 303 -33.65 1.42 -13.99
N LEU A 304 -33.32 0.86 -15.15
CA LEU A 304 -32.79 1.58 -16.30
C LEU A 304 -33.86 2.21 -17.20
N GLY A 305 -35.15 1.94 -16.96
CA GLY A 305 -36.26 2.41 -17.79
C GLY A 305 -36.34 1.73 -19.17
N LEU A 306 -35.77 0.54 -19.33
CA LEU A 306 -35.69 -0.21 -20.60
C LEU A 306 -36.72 -1.34 -20.71
N ALA A 307 -37.48 -1.64 -19.64
CA ALA A 307 -38.40 -2.78 -19.58
C ALA A 307 -39.60 -2.68 -20.54
N THR A 308 -40.00 -1.47 -20.95
CA THR A 308 -41.14 -1.24 -21.87
C THR A 308 -40.83 -1.51 -23.34
N ALA A 309 -39.56 -1.76 -23.70
CA ALA A 309 -39.16 -2.06 -25.08
C ALA A 309 -39.29 -3.54 -25.46
N VAL A 310 -39.44 -4.46 -24.51
CA VAL A 310 -39.48 -5.91 -24.80
C VAL A 310 -40.86 -6.37 -25.28
N LEU A 311 -41.93 -5.64 -24.95
CA LEU A 311 -43.31 -6.01 -25.34
C LEU A 311 -43.66 -5.64 -26.80
N ARG A 312 -43.02 -4.60 -27.38
CA ARG A 312 -43.35 -4.18 -28.75
C ARG A 312 -42.89 -5.17 -29.84
N ASN A 313 -41.78 -5.87 -29.61
CA ASN A 313 -41.27 -6.84 -30.59
C ASN A 313 -42.08 -8.15 -30.61
N ALA A 314 -42.84 -8.47 -29.55
CA ALA A 314 -43.73 -9.62 -29.52
C ALA A 314 -45.08 -9.32 -30.20
N ASP A 315 -45.58 -8.10 -30.07
CA ASP A 315 -46.87 -7.68 -30.66
C ASP A 315 -46.79 -7.49 -32.20
N GLU A 316 -45.63 -7.08 -32.74
CA GLU A 316 -45.43 -6.96 -34.20
C GLU A 316 -45.35 -8.32 -34.92
N LEU A 317 -44.81 -9.35 -34.27
CA LEU A 317 -44.81 -10.72 -34.81
C LEU A 317 -46.20 -11.38 -34.74
N GLY A 318 -46.99 -11.08 -33.70
CA GLY A 318 -48.36 -11.58 -33.54
C GLY A 318 -49.39 -10.93 -34.48
N THR A 319 -49.12 -9.72 -34.99
CA THR A 319 -50.00 -9.01 -35.93
C THR A 319 -49.76 -9.39 -37.39
N LEU A 320 -48.54 -9.77 -37.77
CA LEU A 320 -48.23 -10.28 -39.12
C LEU A 320 -48.78 -11.69 -39.37
N GLN A 321 -48.89 -12.55 -38.34
CA GLN A 321 -49.47 -13.90 -38.47
C GLN A 321 -51.01 -13.93 -38.50
N LYS A 322 -51.70 -12.87 -38.08
CA LYS A 322 -53.17 -12.82 -38.09
C LYS A 322 -53.80 -12.35 -39.42
N ASN A 323 -52.99 -11.88 -40.37
CA ASN A 323 -53.50 -11.32 -41.63
C ASN A 323 -53.48 -12.28 -42.83
N VAL A 324 -53.23 -13.58 -42.62
CA VAL A 324 -53.33 -14.60 -43.68
C VAL A 324 -54.35 -15.67 -43.26
N ALA A 325 -55.63 -15.34 -43.39
CA ALA A 325 -56.71 -16.33 -43.41
C ALA A 325 -57.13 -16.59 -44.87
N PRO A 326 -57.16 -17.85 -45.35
CA PRO A 326 -57.69 -18.13 -46.68
C PRO A 326 -59.22 -18.06 -46.65
N GLN A 327 -59.77 -17.22 -47.53
CA GLN A 327 -61.20 -17.20 -47.85
C GLN A 327 -61.64 -18.57 -48.36
N GLY A 328 -62.79 -19.01 -47.87
CA GLY A 328 -63.33 -20.34 -48.10
C GLY A 328 -63.82 -20.60 -49.53
N ASN A 329 -64.10 -21.87 -49.77
CA ASN A 329 -65.11 -22.29 -50.73
C ASN A 329 -65.73 -23.60 -50.24
N ALA A 330 -67.01 -23.53 -49.89
CA ALA A 330 -67.90 -24.68 -49.76
C ALA A 330 -69.01 -24.52 -50.82
N HIS A 331 -69.55 -25.66 -51.25
CA HIS A 331 -70.67 -25.91 -52.21
C HIS A 331 -70.24 -26.25 -53.66
N LEU A 332 -70.82 -27.23 -54.38
CA LEU A 332 -71.97 -28.15 -54.19
C LEU A 332 -72.02 -29.15 -55.38
N VAL A 333 -72.61 -30.35 -55.19
CA VAL A 333 -73.24 -31.28 -56.19
C VAL A 333 -72.29 -31.99 -57.18
N ALA A 334 -72.35 -33.30 -57.45
CA ALA A 334 -73.40 -34.33 -57.35
C ALA A 334 -72.85 -35.65 -56.79
#